data_AF-A0ABD3F024-F1
#
_entry.id   AF-A0ABD3F024-F1
#
_cell.length_a   1.000
_cell.length_b   1.000
_cell.length_c   1.000
_cell.angle_alpha   90.00
_cell.angle_beta   90.00
_cell.angle_gamma   90.00
#
_symmetry.space_group_name_H-M   'P 1'
#
loop_
_entity.id
_entity.type
_entity.pdbx_description
1 polymer ?
#
loop_
_entity_poly.entity_id
_entity_poly.type
_entity_poly.pdbx_seq_one_letter_code
_entity_poly.pdbx_strand_id
1 'polypeptide(L)'
;MDVMNKLLEPEGDVGYDVTDSEWEKLVQLTQQHKRFEQLFSFPEDDPEWVTTKSKKKKTHLKIVAVDCEMCVTQQEGVTERKTNALCRVSAVDGEEMLRNIISDFLVHQPEPGFHMVDPKTDIHGVTPQQIASCKITMKQAQKKMLKYINKDTIVVGHSVYGDLASMRINHRRVIDTALIFQRKDGSPSRATPGLKDLTKFLLGFDMPQGHDSTVDAQASMMAAKYAARHETGRIIPSATELHGPRVKEPRAEVSHTEIVTDRTEYTGPAMLVPTAFQPGKIKAKPAPVKIPVNEASYIDMAAVKTGDVTEGKGTKKMSEAMIARSCRLRVHRIPKGVSSQDIEKWFIENTSIAPTAVEKIAWLKNQNRGSCNVTFSTNAHAALAFESAHGPNGKTKITKDSIGRPQKTIAIVSYMGKTYKNVALGVL
;
A
#
# COMPACT_ATOMS: atom_id res chain seq x y z
N MET A 1 -6.55 7.96 -8.48
CA MET A 1 -7.49 6.90 -8.92
C MET A 1 -8.14 7.26 -10.25
N ASP A 2 -8.89 8.36 -10.38
CA ASP A 2 -9.59 8.69 -11.64
C ASP A 2 -8.68 8.90 -12.85
N VAL A 3 -7.50 9.52 -12.67
CA VAL A 3 -6.54 9.70 -13.78
C VAL A 3 -5.90 8.37 -14.20
N MET A 4 -5.48 7.55 -13.23
CA MET A 4 -4.88 6.24 -13.52
C MET A 4 -5.88 5.29 -14.19
N ASN A 5 -7.15 5.33 -13.78
CA ASN A 5 -8.23 4.59 -14.43
C ASN A 5 -8.34 4.98 -15.91
N LYS A 6 -8.40 6.28 -16.22
CA LYS A 6 -8.47 6.77 -17.61
C LYS A 6 -7.27 6.38 -18.46
N LEU A 7 -6.07 6.45 -17.90
CA LEU A 7 -4.84 6.05 -18.58
C LEU A 7 -4.82 4.56 -18.95
N LEU A 8 -5.52 3.73 -18.16
CA LEU A 8 -5.57 2.27 -18.32
C LEU A 8 -6.88 1.77 -18.98
N GLU A 9 -7.81 2.66 -19.32
CA GLU A 9 -8.95 2.32 -20.17
C GLU A 9 -8.46 1.90 -21.56
N PRO A 10 -9.21 1.08 -22.32
CA PRO A 10 -8.74 0.55 -23.61
C PRO A 10 -8.24 1.61 -24.61
N GLU A 11 -8.77 2.84 -24.54
CA GLU A 11 -8.37 3.98 -25.37
C GLU A 11 -7.33 4.90 -24.70
N GLY A 12 -6.94 4.61 -23.46
CA GLY A 12 -5.95 5.38 -22.70
C GLY A 12 -4.50 5.09 -23.11
N ASP A 13 -3.61 6.04 -22.81
CA ASP A 13 -2.20 6.03 -23.26
C ASP A 13 -1.40 4.79 -22.84
N VAL A 14 -1.84 4.06 -21.81
CA VAL A 14 -1.23 2.80 -21.35
C VAL A 14 -2.26 1.68 -21.18
N GLY A 15 -3.43 1.80 -21.79
CA GLY A 15 -4.54 0.84 -21.74
C GLY A 15 -4.32 -0.45 -22.52
N TYR A 16 -3.31 -0.48 -23.40
CA TYR A 16 -3.01 -1.64 -24.22
C TYR A 16 -2.39 -2.80 -23.44
N ASP A 17 -2.56 -4.00 -23.96
CA ASP A 17 -1.83 -5.18 -23.50
C ASP A 17 -0.40 -5.16 -24.03
N VAL A 18 0.54 -5.46 -23.14
CA VAL A 18 1.97 -5.54 -23.44
C VAL A 18 2.35 -7.00 -23.65
N THR A 19 2.92 -7.28 -24.81
CA THR A 19 3.36 -8.62 -25.22
C THR A 19 4.57 -9.10 -24.42
N ASP A 20 4.79 -10.41 -24.39
CA ASP A 20 5.96 -11.01 -23.72
C ASP A 20 7.28 -10.49 -24.29
N SER A 21 7.35 -10.26 -25.61
CA SER A 21 8.53 -9.68 -26.27
C SER A 21 8.80 -8.24 -25.89
N GLU A 22 7.73 -7.43 -25.73
CA GLU A 22 7.87 -6.04 -25.28
C GLU A 22 8.36 -6.00 -23.83
N TRP A 23 7.84 -6.87 -22.96
CA TRP A 23 8.34 -6.99 -21.60
C TRP A 23 9.80 -7.45 -21.55
N GLU A 24 10.16 -8.45 -22.36
CA GLU A 24 11.53 -8.95 -22.42
C GLU A 24 12.51 -7.87 -22.89
N LYS A 25 12.10 -7.01 -23.84
CA LYS A 25 12.91 -5.85 -24.26
C LYS A 25 13.21 -4.92 -23.08
N LEU A 26 12.24 -4.63 -22.21
CA LEU A 26 12.44 -3.77 -21.04
C LEU A 26 13.31 -4.42 -19.96
N VAL A 27 13.21 -5.74 -19.77
CA VAL A 27 14.11 -6.51 -18.91
C VAL A 27 15.55 -6.39 -19.44
N GLN A 28 15.74 -6.59 -20.74
CA GLN A 28 17.05 -6.45 -21.38
C GLN A 28 17.62 -5.03 -21.25
N LEU A 29 16.81 -3.99 -21.45
CA LEU A 29 17.24 -2.61 -21.26
C LEU A 29 17.71 -2.34 -19.83
N THR A 30 17.01 -2.90 -18.84
CA THR A 30 17.41 -2.79 -17.44
C THR A 30 18.74 -3.50 -17.18
N GLN A 31 18.90 -4.73 -17.68
CA GLN A 31 20.10 -5.55 -17.50
C GLN A 31 21.34 -5.03 -18.24
N GLN A 32 21.15 -4.40 -19.41
CA GLN A 32 22.21 -3.77 -20.18
C GLN A 32 22.70 -2.44 -19.59
N HIS A 33 21.97 -1.88 -18.61
CA HIS A 33 22.37 -0.64 -17.98
C HIS A 33 23.72 -0.83 -17.24
N LYS A 34 24.67 0.09 -17.43
CA LYS A 34 26.04 0.01 -16.89
C LYS A 34 26.15 -0.17 -15.36
N ARG A 35 25.11 0.20 -14.62
CA ARG A 35 25.04 0.07 -13.15
C ARG A 35 24.34 -1.22 -12.69
N PHE A 36 23.77 -2.00 -13.60
CA PHE A 36 22.94 -3.16 -13.24
C PHE A 36 23.70 -4.16 -12.38
N GLU A 37 24.88 -4.59 -12.81
CA GLU A 37 25.69 -5.55 -12.04
C GLU A 37 26.07 -5.02 -10.65
N GLN A 38 26.36 -3.72 -10.53
CA GLN A 38 26.64 -3.11 -9.23
C GLN A 38 25.42 -3.08 -8.31
N LEU A 39 24.24 -2.74 -8.87
CA LEU A 39 23.02 -2.53 -8.08
C LEU A 39 22.32 -3.84 -7.70
N PHE A 40 22.44 -4.89 -8.54
CA PHE A 40 21.80 -6.19 -8.35
C PHE A 40 22.80 -7.30 -7.96
N SER A 41 23.97 -6.91 -7.42
CA SER A 41 24.92 -7.81 -6.78
C SER A 41 24.59 -7.93 -5.29
N PHE A 42 23.74 -8.91 -4.97
CA PHE A 42 23.33 -9.19 -3.60
C PHE A 42 24.10 -10.39 -3.00
N PRO A 43 24.23 -10.47 -1.66
CA PRO A 43 24.85 -11.63 -1.01
C PRO A 43 24.16 -12.96 -1.38
N GLU A 44 24.93 -13.95 -1.84
CA GLU A 44 24.42 -15.29 -2.16
C GLU A 44 24.52 -16.28 -0.99
N ASP A 45 25.54 -16.12 -0.14
CA ASP A 45 25.85 -17.02 0.97
C ASP A 45 25.32 -16.54 2.34
N ASP A 46 24.62 -15.40 2.37
CA ASP A 46 24.02 -14.87 3.60
C ASP A 46 22.69 -15.58 3.90
N PRO A 47 22.56 -16.27 5.06
CA PRO A 47 21.33 -17.01 5.41
C PRO A 47 20.10 -16.14 5.60
N GLU A 48 20.26 -14.83 5.78
CA GLU A 48 19.15 -13.86 5.87
C GLU A 48 18.60 -13.47 4.49
N TRP A 49 19.32 -13.81 3.41
CA TRP A 49 18.91 -13.57 2.03
C TRP A 49 18.24 -14.78 1.41
N VAL A 50 17.29 -14.52 0.51
CA VAL A 50 16.58 -15.56 -0.23
C VAL A 50 16.68 -15.34 -1.73
N THR A 51 17.21 -16.34 -2.43
CA THR A 51 17.27 -16.32 -3.90
C THR A 51 16.00 -16.94 -4.49
N THR A 52 15.40 -16.23 -5.44
CA THR A 52 14.22 -16.71 -6.17
C THR A 52 14.53 -17.99 -6.96
N LYS A 53 13.61 -18.95 -6.94
CA LYS A 53 13.79 -20.29 -7.54
C LYS A 53 12.87 -20.47 -8.75
N SER A 54 13.26 -21.32 -9.71
CA SER A 54 12.45 -21.64 -10.90
C SER A 54 11.20 -22.48 -10.62
N LYS A 55 10.98 -22.94 -9.39
CA LYS A 55 9.81 -23.77 -9.06
C LYS A 55 8.53 -22.95 -9.25
N LYS A 56 7.77 -23.26 -10.31
CA LYS A 56 6.49 -22.62 -10.62
C LYS A 56 5.36 -23.12 -9.72
N LYS A 57 4.57 -22.19 -9.19
CA LYS A 57 3.32 -22.42 -8.46
C LYS A 57 2.19 -21.70 -9.19
N LYS A 58 0.94 -22.15 -8.98
CA LYS A 58 -0.25 -21.48 -9.55
C LYS A 58 -0.42 -20.04 -9.10
N THR A 59 0.15 -19.68 -7.95
CA THR A 59 0.11 -18.32 -7.39
C THR A 59 1.21 -17.41 -7.92
N HIS A 60 2.18 -17.95 -8.68
CA HIS A 60 3.24 -17.14 -9.25
C HIS A 60 2.71 -16.37 -10.45
N LEU A 61 3.01 -15.07 -10.47
CA LEU A 61 2.57 -14.16 -11.49
C LEU A 61 3.65 -13.98 -12.55
N LYS A 62 3.22 -13.59 -13.75
CA LYS A 62 4.12 -13.26 -14.86
C LYS A 62 4.90 -11.99 -14.56
N ILE A 63 4.23 -10.98 -14.02
CA ILE A 63 4.80 -9.67 -13.75
C ILE A 63 4.19 -9.08 -12.48
N VAL A 64 5.02 -8.49 -11.62
CA VAL A 64 4.62 -7.91 -10.33
C VAL A 64 5.32 -6.57 -10.17
N ALA A 65 4.57 -5.50 -9.87
CA ALA A 65 5.20 -4.26 -9.42
C ALA A 65 5.31 -4.24 -7.89
N VAL A 66 6.45 -3.76 -7.39
CA VAL A 66 6.77 -3.71 -5.97
C VAL A 66 7.32 -2.34 -5.61
N ASP A 67 6.97 -1.87 -4.43
CA ASP A 67 7.60 -0.73 -3.76
C ASP A 67 7.54 -0.93 -2.25
N CYS A 68 8.54 -0.42 -1.53
CA CYS A 68 8.69 -0.56 -0.09
C CYS A 68 8.88 0.79 0.59
N GLU A 69 8.39 0.87 1.83
CA GLU A 69 8.76 1.94 2.76
C GLU A 69 9.82 1.44 3.74
N MET A 70 10.78 2.30 4.10
CA MET A 70 11.89 1.94 4.98
C MET A 70 12.17 3.00 6.04
N CYS A 71 12.57 2.55 7.24
CA CYS A 71 13.08 3.39 8.32
C CYS A 71 14.61 3.31 8.43
N VAL A 72 15.15 4.10 9.35
CA VAL A 72 16.55 4.04 9.78
C VAL A 72 16.64 3.30 11.10
N THR A 73 17.46 2.26 11.15
CA THR A 73 17.80 1.53 12.38
C THR A 73 19.31 1.54 12.60
N GLN A 74 19.73 1.23 13.83
CA GLN A 74 21.13 1.15 14.20
C GLN A 74 21.34 -0.02 15.15
N GLN A 75 22.38 -0.81 14.89
CA GLN A 75 22.73 -1.94 15.74
C GLN A 75 23.29 -1.43 17.06
N GLU A 76 22.95 -2.09 18.16
CA GLU A 76 23.52 -1.79 19.48
C GLU A 76 25.05 -1.89 19.46
N GLY A 77 25.73 -0.87 19.98
CA GLY A 77 27.19 -0.82 20.05
C GLY A 77 27.90 -0.49 18.72
N VAL A 78 27.17 -0.28 17.61
CA VAL A 78 27.74 0.09 16.30
C VAL A 78 27.32 1.51 15.95
N THR A 79 28.22 2.30 15.37
CA THR A 79 27.95 3.71 14.99
C THR A 79 27.25 3.85 13.64
N GLU A 80 27.40 2.86 12.76
CA GLU A 80 26.80 2.83 11.43
C GLU A 80 25.28 2.62 11.50
N ARG A 81 24.56 3.38 10.67
CA ARG A 81 23.10 3.33 10.57
C ARG A 81 22.68 2.55 9.31
N LYS A 82 21.75 1.63 9.48
CA LYS A 82 21.02 0.98 8.38
C LYS A 82 19.87 1.90 7.94
N THR A 83 20.00 2.53 6.79
CA THR A 83 19.04 3.56 6.31
C THR A 83 17.84 3.02 5.54
N ASN A 84 17.81 1.71 5.28
CA ASN A 84 16.84 1.00 4.45
C ASN A 84 16.19 -0.19 5.18
N ALA A 85 15.97 -0.10 6.48
CA ALA A 85 15.28 -1.15 7.23
C ALA A 85 13.78 -1.20 6.84
N LEU A 86 13.33 -2.33 6.33
CA LEU A 86 12.00 -2.49 5.73
C LEU A 86 10.86 -2.27 6.75
N CYS A 87 9.91 -1.41 6.41
CA CYS A 87 8.74 -1.04 7.23
C CYS A 87 7.40 -1.39 6.59
N ARG A 88 7.26 -1.27 5.27
CA ARG A 88 6.03 -1.63 4.53
C ARG A 88 6.43 -2.21 3.18
N VAL A 89 5.68 -3.21 2.71
CA VAL A 89 5.83 -3.78 1.38
C VAL A 89 4.49 -3.71 0.69
N SER A 90 4.43 -3.05 -0.47
CA SER A 90 3.30 -3.11 -1.38
C SER A 90 3.69 -3.84 -2.66
N ALA A 91 2.78 -4.66 -3.17
CA ALA A 91 2.93 -5.30 -4.46
C ALA A 91 1.59 -5.39 -5.19
N VAL A 92 1.62 -5.17 -6.50
CA VAL A 92 0.46 -5.23 -7.38
C VAL A 92 0.72 -6.18 -8.54
N ASP A 93 -0.34 -6.85 -9.00
CA ASP A 93 -0.29 -7.66 -10.21
C ASP A 93 -0.09 -6.76 -11.43
N GLY A 94 0.92 -7.02 -12.25
CA GLY A 94 1.20 -6.16 -13.40
C GLY A 94 0.18 -6.25 -14.53
N GLU A 95 -0.57 -7.35 -14.63
CA GLU A 95 -1.63 -7.48 -15.64
C GLU A 95 -2.93 -6.82 -15.17
N GLU A 96 -3.14 -6.67 -13.86
CA GLU A 96 -4.37 -6.12 -13.25
C GLU A 96 -4.11 -5.03 -12.18
N MET A 97 -3.11 -4.16 -12.39
CA MET A 97 -2.50 -3.32 -11.34
C MET A 97 -3.43 -2.38 -10.55
N LEU A 98 -4.52 -1.91 -11.15
CA LEU A 98 -5.49 -1.04 -10.45
C LEU A 98 -6.48 -1.81 -9.59
N ARG A 99 -6.72 -3.07 -9.95
CA ARG A 99 -7.79 -3.91 -9.38
C ARG A 99 -7.23 -4.97 -8.45
N ASN A 100 -5.99 -5.39 -8.67
CA ASN A 100 -5.36 -6.49 -7.96
C ASN A 100 -4.06 -6.02 -7.29
N ILE A 101 -4.22 -5.39 -6.14
CA ILE A 101 -3.14 -5.34 -5.15
C ILE A 101 -2.97 -6.79 -4.67
N ILE A 102 -1.75 -7.31 -4.60
CA ILE A 102 -1.52 -8.72 -4.21
C ILE A 102 -0.95 -8.82 -2.79
N SER A 103 -0.38 -7.71 -2.32
CA SER A 103 0.23 -7.58 -1.00
C SER A 103 0.34 -6.11 -0.59
N ASP A 104 0.01 -5.78 0.66
CA ASP A 104 0.31 -4.51 1.33
C ASP A 104 0.39 -4.76 2.84
N PHE A 105 1.59 -4.83 3.41
CA PHE A 105 1.74 -5.13 4.84
C PHE A 105 2.91 -4.40 5.47
N LEU A 106 2.79 -4.15 6.77
CA LEU A 106 3.89 -3.63 7.59
C LEU A 106 4.87 -4.74 7.98
N VAL A 107 6.12 -4.38 8.24
CA VAL A 107 7.17 -5.26 8.72
C VAL A 107 7.69 -4.73 10.05
N HIS A 108 7.87 -5.64 11.00
CA HIS A 108 8.37 -5.31 12.32
C HIS A 108 9.78 -4.72 12.25
N GLN A 109 9.93 -3.54 12.83
CA GLN A 109 11.22 -2.94 13.14
C GLN A 109 11.19 -2.34 14.55
N PRO A 110 12.35 -2.23 15.21
CA PRO A 110 13.65 -2.72 14.77
C PRO A 110 13.79 -4.25 14.87
N GLU A 111 14.67 -4.85 14.07
CA GLU A 111 15.10 -6.25 14.27
C GLU A 111 15.81 -6.43 15.64
N PRO A 112 15.85 -7.64 16.23
CA PRO A 112 16.53 -7.87 17.49
C PRO A 112 18.00 -7.41 17.48
N GLY A 113 18.43 -6.68 18.52
CA GLY A 113 19.77 -6.08 18.61
C GLY A 113 19.92 -4.76 17.87
N PHE A 114 18.82 -4.20 17.34
CA PHE A 114 18.77 -2.87 16.74
C PHE A 114 17.79 -1.97 17.50
N HIS A 115 18.00 -0.67 17.39
CA HIS A 115 17.04 0.36 17.78
C HIS A 115 16.64 1.21 16.57
N MET A 116 15.44 1.78 16.61
CA MET A 116 14.95 2.68 15.57
C MET A 116 15.50 4.09 15.79
N VAL A 117 16.11 4.66 14.75
CA VAL A 117 16.72 5.99 14.76
C VAL A 117 15.79 7.03 14.13
N ASP A 118 15.22 6.70 12.98
CA ASP A 118 14.30 7.57 12.26
C ASP A 118 13.22 6.72 11.60
N PRO A 119 11.95 6.83 12.03
CA PRO A 119 10.86 6.08 11.44
C PRO A 119 10.50 6.57 10.03
N LYS A 120 10.99 7.73 9.56
CA LYS A 120 10.62 8.38 8.30
C LYS A 120 9.10 8.57 8.11
N THR A 121 8.37 8.74 9.20
CA THR A 121 6.92 8.99 9.18
C THR A 121 6.56 10.26 8.39
N ASP A 122 7.46 11.24 8.31
CA ASP A 122 7.29 12.45 7.47
C ASP A 122 7.27 12.13 5.97
N ILE A 123 7.88 11.01 5.56
CA ILE A 123 7.94 10.58 4.16
C ILE A 123 6.72 9.70 3.83
N HIS A 124 6.48 8.65 4.63
CA HIS A 124 5.55 7.58 4.27
C HIS A 124 4.34 7.42 5.21
N GLY A 125 4.18 8.30 6.20
CA GLY A 125 3.00 8.34 7.08
C GLY A 125 2.85 7.19 8.09
N VAL A 126 3.59 6.09 7.95
CA VAL A 126 3.57 4.99 8.94
C VAL A 126 4.21 5.41 10.26
N THR A 127 3.48 5.25 11.37
CA THR A 127 3.96 5.66 12.70
C THR A 127 4.95 4.65 13.31
N PRO A 128 5.86 5.10 14.20
CA PRO A 128 6.74 4.21 14.97
C PRO A 128 6.00 3.07 15.68
N GLN A 129 4.83 3.37 16.24
CA GLN A 129 4.03 2.43 17.01
C GLN A 129 3.42 1.35 16.10
N GLN A 130 2.97 1.70 14.90
CA GLN A 130 2.49 0.74 13.92
C GLN A 130 3.61 -0.20 13.45
N ILE A 131 4.81 0.34 13.21
CA ILE A 131 5.99 -0.44 12.82
C ILE A 131 6.40 -1.40 13.95
N ALA A 132 6.55 -0.89 15.17
CA ALA A 132 7.02 -1.68 16.32
C ALA A 132 5.98 -2.70 16.82
N SER A 133 4.69 -2.42 16.69
CA SER A 133 3.63 -3.36 17.09
C SER A 133 3.36 -4.45 16.04
N CYS A 134 3.82 -4.26 14.80
CA CYS A 134 3.73 -5.27 13.76
C CYS A 134 4.49 -6.54 14.18
N LYS A 135 3.97 -7.71 13.82
CA LYS A 135 4.59 -9.01 14.12
C LYS A 135 5.20 -9.71 12.90
N ILE A 136 5.02 -9.13 11.72
CA ILE A 136 5.56 -9.68 10.49
C ILE A 136 7.07 -9.50 10.52
N THR A 137 7.80 -10.59 10.68
CA THR A 137 9.26 -10.58 10.61
C THR A 137 9.74 -10.47 9.16
N MET A 138 11.01 -10.13 8.95
CA MET A 138 11.64 -10.11 7.63
C MET A 138 11.42 -11.43 6.88
N LYS A 139 11.63 -12.57 7.55
CA LYS A 139 11.41 -13.90 6.99
C LYS A 139 9.96 -14.15 6.57
N GLN A 140 9.00 -13.62 7.32
CA GLN A 140 7.59 -13.71 6.96
C GLN A 140 7.25 -12.79 5.77
N ALA A 141 7.84 -11.60 5.71
CA ALA A 141 7.73 -10.69 4.57
C ALA A 141 8.24 -11.36 3.28
N GLN A 142 9.44 -11.93 3.31
CA GLN A 142 10.00 -12.71 2.21
C GLN A 142 9.07 -13.85 1.78
N LYS A 143 8.56 -14.63 2.73
CA LYS A 143 7.63 -15.73 2.43
C LYS A 143 6.33 -15.24 1.77
N LYS A 144 5.79 -14.10 2.21
CA LYS A 144 4.61 -13.47 1.61
C LYS A 144 4.90 -13.06 0.16
N MET A 145 6.05 -12.45 -0.12
CA MET A 145 6.43 -12.04 -1.48
C MET A 145 6.73 -13.22 -2.41
N LEU A 146 7.48 -14.23 -1.94
CA LEU A 146 7.80 -15.46 -2.70
C LEU A 146 6.58 -16.36 -2.98
N LYS A 147 5.40 -16.01 -2.45
CA LYS A 147 4.12 -16.60 -2.88
C LYS A 147 3.78 -16.22 -4.32
N TYR A 148 4.13 -15.00 -4.72
CA TYR A 148 3.79 -14.41 -6.02
C TYR A 148 4.99 -14.29 -6.97
N ILE A 149 6.20 -14.20 -6.42
CA ILE A 149 7.44 -14.04 -7.19
C ILE A 149 8.22 -15.37 -7.24
N ASN A 150 8.63 -15.78 -8.43
CA ASN A 150 9.62 -16.84 -8.67
C ASN A 150 10.78 -16.31 -9.54
N LYS A 151 11.68 -17.18 -10.01
CA LYS A 151 12.80 -16.75 -10.88
C LYS A 151 12.34 -16.16 -12.23
N ASP A 152 11.19 -16.58 -12.73
CA ASP A 152 10.67 -16.23 -14.06
C ASP A 152 9.70 -15.04 -14.04
N THR A 153 9.15 -14.71 -12.87
CA THR A 153 8.37 -13.49 -12.63
C THR A 153 9.23 -12.27 -12.97
N ILE A 154 8.65 -11.31 -13.69
CA ILE A 154 9.27 -10.00 -13.91
C ILE A 154 8.90 -9.09 -12.73
N VAL A 155 9.87 -8.58 -12.00
CA VAL A 155 9.63 -7.60 -10.93
C VAL A 155 9.86 -6.18 -11.44
N VAL A 156 8.85 -5.32 -11.32
CA VAL A 156 8.88 -3.93 -11.78
C VAL A 156 8.93 -2.99 -10.58
N GLY A 157 9.68 -1.90 -10.69
CA GLY A 157 9.67 -0.84 -9.69
C GLY A 157 10.49 0.37 -10.14
N HIS A 158 10.71 1.31 -9.23
CA HIS A 158 11.52 2.49 -9.47
C HIS A 158 12.69 2.52 -8.49
N SER A 159 13.92 2.27 -8.98
CA SER A 159 15.07 1.92 -8.14
C SER A 159 14.84 0.62 -7.35
N VAL A 160 14.21 -0.37 -7.99
CA VAL A 160 13.70 -1.60 -7.37
C VAL A 160 14.78 -2.47 -6.71
N TYR A 161 16.05 -2.22 -7.04
CA TYR A 161 17.18 -2.81 -6.32
C TYR A 161 17.15 -2.48 -4.82
N GLY A 162 16.68 -1.29 -4.44
CA GLY A 162 16.56 -0.85 -3.05
C GLY A 162 15.49 -1.62 -2.29
N ASP A 163 14.36 -1.90 -2.94
CA ASP A 163 13.27 -2.72 -2.41
C ASP A 163 13.69 -4.17 -2.24
N LEU A 164 14.32 -4.75 -3.27
CA LEU A 164 14.85 -6.11 -3.20
C LEU A 164 15.92 -6.26 -2.11
N ALA A 165 16.77 -5.25 -1.94
CA ALA A 165 17.77 -5.24 -0.88
C ALA A 165 17.16 -5.12 0.52
N SER A 166 16.15 -4.26 0.71
CA SER A 166 15.48 -4.09 2.01
C SER A 166 14.72 -5.35 2.42
N MET A 167 14.14 -6.07 1.46
CA MET A 167 13.51 -7.38 1.66
C MET A 167 14.52 -8.56 1.75
N ARG A 168 15.79 -8.33 1.45
CA ARG A 168 16.84 -9.36 1.33
C ARG A 168 16.46 -10.46 0.33
N ILE A 169 15.93 -10.10 -0.85
CA ILE A 169 15.53 -11.03 -1.91
C ILE A 169 16.47 -10.88 -3.11
N ASN A 170 17.17 -11.95 -3.47
CA ASN A 170 17.95 -11.99 -4.70
C ASN A 170 17.05 -12.39 -5.89
N HIS A 171 16.79 -11.39 -6.74
CA HIS A 171 15.99 -11.51 -7.95
C HIS A 171 16.52 -10.56 -9.03
N ARG A 172 16.73 -11.07 -10.24
CA ARG A 172 17.43 -10.34 -11.32
C ARG A 172 16.59 -10.13 -12.58
N ARG A 173 15.40 -10.73 -12.66
CA ARG A 173 14.49 -10.55 -13.80
C ARG A 173 13.59 -9.34 -13.53
N VAL A 174 14.17 -8.16 -13.70
CA VAL A 174 13.56 -6.90 -13.27
C VAL A 174 13.36 -5.92 -14.41
N ILE A 175 12.36 -5.04 -14.26
CA ILE A 175 12.25 -3.78 -15.02
C ILE A 175 12.39 -2.66 -14.00
N ASP A 176 13.55 -1.99 -14.01
CA ASP A 176 13.80 -0.85 -13.14
C ASP A 176 13.59 0.44 -13.93
N THR A 177 12.47 1.12 -13.66
CA THR A 177 12.10 2.34 -14.38
C THR A 177 13.13 3.47 -14.20
N ALA A 178 13.91 3.44 -13.11
CA ALA A 178 14.99 4.40 -12.86
C ALA A 178 16.25 4.12 -13.71
N LEU A 179 16.38 2.91 -14.27
CA LEU A 179 17.51 2.53 -15.13
C LEU A 179 17.17 2.68 -16.62
N ILE A 180 15.90 2.52 -17.01
CA ILE A 180 15.48 2.64 -18.42
C ILE A 180 15.17 4.09 -18.84
N PHE A 181 14.89 4.99 -17.90
CA PHE A 181 14.70 6.42 -18.15
C PHE A 181 15.84 7.26 -17.56
N GLN A 182 16.26 8.29 -18.28
CA GLN A 182 17.35 9.20 -17.90
C GLN A 182 16.95 10.66 -18.14
N ARG A 183 17.55 11.57 -17.37
CA ARG A 183 17.42 13.00 -17.60
C ARG A 183 18.03 13.40 -18.94
N LYS A 184 17.33 14.27 -19.66
CA LYS A 184 17.74 14.85 -20.94
C LYS A 184 19.05 15.64 -20.83
N ASP A 185 19.30 16.28 -19.69
CA ASP A 185 20.51 17.09 -19.43
C ASP A 185 21.80 16.26 -19.29
N GLY A 186 21.68 14.93 -19.16
CA GLY A 186 22.81 14.00 -19.11
C GLY A 186 23.73 14.16 -17.89
N SER A 187 23.33 14.91 -16.87
CA SER A 187 24.18 15.17 -15.69
C SER A 187 24.44 13.87 -14.91
N PRO A 188 25.68 13.38 -14.79
CA PRO A 188 25.94 12.07 -14.17
C PRO A 188 25.46 11.97 -12.72
N SER A 189 25.49 13.07 -11.95
CA SER A 189 25.04 13.11 -10.55
C SER A 189 23.53 13.20 -10.39
N ARG A 190 22.78 13.51 -11.45
CA ARG A 190 21.31 13.66 -11.45
C ARG A 190 20.64 12.88 -12.58
N ALA A 191 21.37 11.95 -13.19
CA ALA A 191 20.94 11.28 -14.42
C ALA A 191 19.66 10.48 -14.23
N THR A 192 19.41 10.00 -13.01
CA THR A 192 18.24 9.21 -12.67
C THR A 192 17.07 10.14 -12.28
N PRO A 193 15.98 10.18 -13.06
CA PRO A 193 14.77 10.90 -12.69
C PRO A 193 14.07 10.23 -11.51
N GLY A 194 13.33 10.98 -10.69
CA GLY A 194 12.47 10.39 -9.67
C GLY A 194 11.14 9.92 -10.26
N LEU A 195 10.43 9.04 -9.56
CA LEU A 195 9.15 8.51 -10.03
C LEU A 195 8.13 9.62 -10.33
N LYS A 196 8.04 10.64 -9.47
CA LYS A 196 7.17 11.80 -9.70
C LYS A 196 7.47 12.57 -10.99
N ASP A 197 8.72 12.56 -11.45
CA ASP A 197 9.11 13.18 -12.71
C ASP A 197 8.60 12.33 -13.89
N LEU A 198 8.71 11.00 -13.76
CA LEU A 198 8.19 10.06 -14.74
C LEU A 198 6.67 10.14 -14.87
N THR A 199 5.93 10.16 -13.75
CA THR A 199 4.46 10.24 -13.81
C THR A 199 4.00 11.55 -14.41
N LYS A 200 4.67 12.67 -14.09
CA LYS A 200 4.30 13.97 -14.63
C LYS A 200 4.58 14.07 -16.12
N PHE A 201 5.75 13.63 -16.56
CA PHE A 201 6.18 13.77 -17.95
C PHE A 201 5.57 12.72 -18.87
N LEU A 202 5.55 11.44 -18.46
CA LEU A 202 5.11 10.32 -19.29
C LEU A 202 3.62 10.06 -19.20
N LEU A 203 3.01 10.29 -18.02
CA LEU A 203 1.64 9.88 -17.72
C LEU A 203 0.71 11.08 -17.45
N GLY A 204 1.23 12.31 -17.49
CA GLY A 204 0.42 13.52 -17.36
C GLY A 204 -0.23 13.74 -16.00
N PHE A 205 0.30 13.15 -14.91
CA PHE A 205 -0.25 13.37 -13.57
C PHE A 205 0.81 13.61 -12.48
N ASP A 206 0.46 14.46 -11.53
CA ASP A 206 1.27 14.70 -10.33
C ASP A 206 0.99 13.63 -9.27
N MET A 207 2.05 13.06 -8.71
CA MET A 207 1.97 12.14 -7.58
C MET A 207 1.39 12.86 -6.34
N PRO A 208 0.66 12.15 -5.46
CA PRO A 208 0.25 12.68 -4.18
C PRO A 208 1.43 13.21 -3.34
N GLN A 209 1.13 14.07 -2.37
CA GLN A 209 2.12 14.44 -1.36
C GLN A 209 2.32 13.29 -0.37
N GLY A 210 3.59 13.04 -0.01
CA GLY A 210 3.98 11.86 0.76
C GLY A 210 4.10 10.60 -0.12
N HIS A 211 4.72 9.57 0.43
CA HIS A 211 4.89 8.28 -0.22
C HIS A 211 3.80 7.31 0.24
N ASP A 212 3.22 6.59 -0.73
CA ASP A 212 2.44 5.39 -0.47
C ASP A 212 2.91 4.31 -1.44
N SER A 213 3.61 3.33 -0.90
CA SER A 213 4.15 2.22 -1.70
C SER A 213 3.18 1.53 -2.66
N THR A 214 1.87 1.51 -2.40
CA THR A 214 0.93 0.94 -3.39
C THR A 214 0.77 1.86 -4.60
N VAL A 215 0.63 3.17 -4.38
CA VAL A 215 0.58 4.17 -5.46
C VAL A 215 1.89 4.20 -6.23
N ASP A 216 3.03 4.09 -5.54
CA ASP A 216 4.36 4.11 -6.14
C ASP A 216 4.62 2.85 -6.99
N ALA A 217 4.21 1.67 -6.52
CA ALA A 217 4.24 0.43 -7.30
C ALA A 217 3.36 0.52 -8.57
N GLN A 218 2.13 1.05 -8.44
CA GLN A 218 1.22 1.25 -9.58
C GLN A 218 1.80 2.25 -10.60
N ALA A 219 2.34 3.37 -10.13
CA ALA A 219 2.96 4.38 -10.96
C ALA A 219 4.19 3.83 -11.71
N SER A 220 5.03 3.05 -11.03
CA SER A 220 6.17 2.37 -11.64
C SER A 220 5.73 1.38 -12.72
N MET A 221 4.67 0.62 -12.48
CA MET A 221 4.12 -0.30 -13.48
C MET A 221 3.59 0.46 -14.70
N MET A 222 2.85 1.55 -14.52
CA MET A 222 2.35 2.36 -15.65
C MET A 222 3.49 2.98 -16.45
N ALA A 223 4.55 3.47 -15.79
CA ALA A 223 5.73 3.96 -16.48
C ALA A 223 6.44 2.85 -17.29
N ALA A 224 6.49 1.63 -16.76
CA ALA A 224 6.99 0.47 -17.50
C ALA A 224 6.09 0.09 -18.69
N LYS A 225 4.76 0.12 -18.52
CA LYS A 225 3.82 -0.06 -19.65
C LYS A 225 4.05 1.00 -20.73
N TYR A 226 4.15 2.27 -20.36
CA TYR A 226 4.47 3.36 -21.29
C TYR A 226 5.76 3.08 -22.07
N ALA A 227 6.82 2.67 -21.38
CA ALA A 227 8.12 2.34 -21.97
C ALA A 227 8.07 1.23 -23.02
N ALA A 228 7.06 0.34 -22.97
CA ALA A 228 6.96 -0.78 -23.91
C ALA A 228 6.82 -0.32 -25.37
N ARG A 229 6.14 0.81 -25.61
CA ARG A 229 5.85 1.32 -26.96
C ARG A 229 6.34 2.75 -27.23
N HIS A 230 6.97 3.38 -26.25
CA HIS A 230 7.48 4.75 -26.38
C HIS A 230 9.00 4.79 -26.26
N GLU A 231 9.57 5.96 -26.58
CA GLU A 231 10.99 6.21 -26.42
C GLU A 231 11.41 6.07 -24.95
N THR A 232 12.56 5.43 -24.72
CA THR A 232 13.22 5.30 -23.41
C THR A 232 14.60 5.97 -23.45
N GLY A 233 15.28 6.06 -22.32
CA GLY A 233 16.59 6.72 -22.22
C GLY A 233 16.48 8.20 -21.89
N ARG A 234 17.26 9.06 -22.55
CA ARG A 234 17.49 10.47 -22.15
C ARG A 234 16.38 11.42 -22.61
N ILE A 235 15.16 11.17 -22.17
CA ILE A 235 13.97 11.95 -22.57
C ILE A 235 13.37 12.79 -21.45
N ILE A 236 13.74 12.54 -20.19
CA ILE A 236 13.05 13.16 -19.04
C ILE A 236 13.61 14.56 -18.77
N PRO A 237 12.78 15.64 -18.75
CA PRO A 237 13.24 16.98 -18.40
C PRO A 237 13.76 17.06 -16.95
N SER A 238 14.40 18.16 -16.57
CA SER A 238 14.83 18.35 -15.17
C SER A 238 13.64 18.51 -14.22
N ALA A 239 13.83 18.21 -12.94
CA ALA A 239 12.78 18.36 -11.93
C ALA A 239 12.28 19.81 -11.82
N THR A 240 13.17 20.80 -12.07
CA THR A 240 12.81 22.22 -12.07
C THR A 240 11.90 22.57 -13.25
N GLU A 241 12.13 21.99 -14.43
CA GLU A 241 11.25 22.19 -15.59
C GLU A 241 9.86 21.58 -15.37
N LEU A 242 9.80 20.43 -14.69
CA LEU A 242 8.55 19.71 -14.45
C LEU A 242 7.72 20.26 -13.28
N HIS A 243 8.39 20.62 -12.18
CA HIS A 243 7.73 20.94 -10.91
C HIS A 243 8.01 22.36 -10.41
N GLY A 244 8.82 23.14 -11.12
CA GLY A 244 9.29 24.44 -10.65
C GLY A 244 10.35 24.34 -9.54
N PRO A 245 10.79 25.49 -8.99
CA PRO A 245 11.75 25.53 -7.90
C PRO A 245 11.19 24.89 -6.62
N ARG A 246 12.03 24.10 -5.94
CA ARG A 246 11.63 23.38 -4.72
C ARG A 246 11.50 24.36 -3.55
N VAL A 247 10.29 24.54 -3.04
CA VAL A 247 10.06 25.21 -1.76
C VAL A 247 10.45 24.22 -0.65
N LYS A 248 11.53 24.49 0.09
CA LYS A 248 11.87 23.71 1.29
C LYS A 248 11.00 24.22 2.44
N GLU A 249 10.01 23.43 2.85
CA GLU A 249 9.40 23.65 4.16
C GLU A 249 10.43 23.29 5.25
N PRO A 250 10.50 24.05 6.37
CA PRO A 250 11.43 23.75 7.45
C PRO A 250 11.11 22.36 8.03
N ARG A 251 12.08 21.44 8.00
CA ARG A 251 12.01 20.25 8.85
C ARG A 251 12.06 20.73 10.30
N ALA A 252 11.06 20.40 11.10
CA ALA A 252 11.15 20.60 12.54
C ALA A 252 12.38 19.84 13.05
N GLU A 253 13.33 20.56 13.65
CA GLU A 253 14.50 19.95 14.28
C GLU A 253 14.04 19.12 15.48
N VAL A 254 13.94 17.81 15.30
CA VAL A 254 13.75 16.89 16.42
C VAL A 254 15.14 16.67 17.02
N SER A 255 15.41 17.30 18.16
CA SER A 255 16.69 17.19 18.88
C SER A 255 17.02 15.73 19.18
N HIS A 256 18.18 15.26 18.69
CA HIS A 256 18.70 13.90 18.84
C HIS A 256 19.24 13.60 20.25
N THR A 257 18.39 13.65 21.28
CA THR A 257 18.77 13.24 22.64
C THR A 257 17.59 12.68 23.44
N GLU A 258 16.85 11.71 22.91
CA GLU A 258 16.02 10.86 23.78
C GLU A 258 16.17 9.41 23.34
N ILE A 259 17.05 8.69 24.05
CA ILE A 259 17.07 7.23 24.08
C ILE A 259 15.72 6.83 24.68
N VAL A 260 14.84 6.25 23.87
CA VAL A 260 13.54 5.73 24.34
C VAL A 260 13.83 4.51 25.21
N THR A 261 14.07 4.75 26.49
CA THR A 261 14.00 3.73 27.52
C THR A 261 12.54 3.50 27.88
N ASP A 262 12.18 2.22 27.94
CA ASP A 262 10.83 1.73 28.20
C ASP A 262 10.20 2.38 29.46
N ARG A 263 8.89 2.60 29.39
CA ARG A 263 7.97 3.20 30.39
C ARG A 263 7.85 4.72 30.46
N THR A 264 7.16 5.30 29.49
CA THR A 264 6.31 6.49 29.73
C THR A 264 4.95 6.32 29.06
N GLU A 265 3.88 6.40 29.87
CA GLU A 265 2.50 6.53 29.38
C GLU A 265 2.35 7.88 28.68
N TYR A 266 2.00 7.84 27.40
CA TYR A 266 1.67 9.02 26.61
C TYR A 266 0.42 9.70 27.19
N THR A 267 0.60 10.85 27.83
CA THR A 267 -0.47 11.67 28.43
C THR A 267 -0.80 12.93 27.62
N GLY A 268 -0.32 13.02 26.38
CA GLY A 268 -0.68 14.10 25.45
C GLY A 268 -2.01 13.84 24.74
N PRO A 269 -2.82 14.87 24.44
CA PRO A 269 -4.03 14.69 23.63
C PRO A 269 -3.66 14.30 22.19
N ALA A 270 -4.48 13.43 21.58
CA ALA A 270 -4.34 13.03 20.18
C ALA A 270 -4.39 14.25 19.25
N MET A 271 -3.27 14.59 18.62
CA MET A 271 -3.22 15.63 17.60
C MET A 271 -3.77 15.10 16.28
N LEU A 272 -5.07 15.33 16.07
CA LEU A 272 -5.63 15.48 14.73
C LEU A 272 -5.27 16.88 14.26
N VAL A 273 -4.75 17.04 13.04
CA VAL A 273 -4.65 18.35 12.38
C VAL A 273 -5.78 18.48 11.36
N PRO A 274 -6.94 19.04 11.73
CA PRO A 274 -7.79 19.77 10.79
C PRO A 274 -7.30 21.22 10.72
N THR A 275 -7.14 21.72 9.51
CA THR A 275 -6.80 23.11 9.22
C THR A 275 -7.75 24.11 9.91
N ALA A 276 -7.14 25.09 10.57
CA ALA A 276 -7.65 26.41 10.99
C ALA A 276 -8.92 26.49 11.86
N PHE A 277 -8.75 26.57 13.19
CA PHE A 277 -9.55 27.45 14.08
C PHE A 277 -8.90 27.60 15.46
N GLN A 278 -8.65 28.84 15.92
CA GLN A 278 -8.27 29.15 17.32
C GLN A 278 -9.50 29.69 18.07
N PRO A 279 -9.88 29.12 19.24
CA PRO A 279 -10.94 29.71 20.06
C PRO A 279 -10.37 30.53 21.21
N GLY A 280 -10.76 31.81 21.29
CA GLY A 280 -10.60 32.60 22.51
C GLY A 280 -10.80 34.11 22.38
N LYS A 281 -12.02 34.57 22.10
CA LYS A 281 -12.61 35.80 22.69
C LYS A 281 -14.08 35.93 22.29
N ILE A 282 -14.97 35.77 23.26
CA ILE A 282 -16.43 35.98 23.11
C ILE A 282 -16.69 37.49 23.10
N LYS A 283 -17.47 37.97 22.12
CA LYS A 283 -18.58 38.92 22.32
C LYS A 283 -19.35 39.19 21.00
N ALA A 284 -20.66 39.36 21.17
CA ALA A 284 -21.70 39.81 20.22
C ALA A 284 -22.41 38.74 19.35
N LYS A 285 -23.74 38.64 19.51
CA LYS A 285 -24.68 38.07 18.52
C LYS A 285 -24.73 39.00 17.31
N PRO A 286 -24.81 38.50 16.05
CA PRO A 286 -26.08 38.64 15.33
C PRO A 286 -26.40 37.57 14.24
N ALA A 287 -27.71 37.49 13.96
CA ALA A 287 -28.46 37.18 12.73
C ALA A 287 -28.24 35.87 11.92
N PRO A 288 -29.33 35.28 11.38
CA PRO A 288 -29.26 34.05 10.57
C PRO A 288 -28.83 34.38 9.13
N VAL A 289 -27.71 33.79 8.71
CA VAL A 289 -27.26 33.83 7.31
C VAL A 289 -27.43 32.44 6.71
N LYS A 290 -28.23 32.35 5.64
CA LYS A 290 -28.36 31.17 4.78
C LYS A 290 -27.03 30.94 4.06
N ILE A 291 -26.49 29.73 4.13
CA ILE A 291 -25.32 29.31 3.34
C ILE A 291 -25.79 28.26 2.31
N PRO A 292 -25.34 28.34 1.04
CA PRO A 292 -25.87 27.53 -0.06
C PRO A 292 -25.46 26.06 0.06
N VAL A 293 -26.37 25.19 -0.35
CA VAL A 293 -26.15 23.74 -0.46
C VAL A 293 -25.26 23.49 -1.68
N ASN A 294 -24.12 22.82 -1.51
CA ASN A 294 -23.30 22.36 -2.63
C ASN A 294 -23.81 20.99 -3.09
N GLU A 295 -24.36 20.93 -4.30
CA GLU A 295 -24.85 19.72 -4.96
C GLU A 295 -23.69 18.88 -5.48
N ALA A 296 -23.15 17.99 -4.65
CA ALA A 296 -22.27 16.92 -5.11
C ALA A 296 -22.35 15.69 -4.18
N SER A 297 -23.55 15.17 -3.95
CA SER A 297 -23.77 13.81 -3.41
C SER A 297 -25.21 13.33 -3.53
N TYR A 298 -25.92 13.69 -4.61
CA TYR A 298 -27.22 13.11 -4.90
C TYR A 298 -27.25 12.58 -6.33
N ILE A 299 -27.24 11.25 -6.46
CA ILE A 299 -27.73 10.58 -7.66
C ILE A 299 -29.05 9.95 -7.25
N ASP A 300 -30.12 10.41 -7.89
CA ASP A 300 -31.49 9.97 -7.69
C ASP A 300 -31.65 8.49 -8.09
N MET A 301 -32.19 7.68 -7.18
CA MET A 301 -32.37 6.23 -7.35
C MET A 301 -33.62 5.84 -8.16
N ALA A 302 -34.25 6.76 -8.89
CA ALA A 302 -35.51 6.51 -9.58
C ALA A 302 -35.43 6.25 -11.09
N ALA A 303 -34.24 6.23 -11.72
CA ALA A 303 -34.13 6.11 -13.18
C ALA A 303 -33.37 4.86 -13.67
N VAL A 304 -33.77 3.66 -13.23
CA VAL A 304 -33.56 2.44 -14.03
C VAL A 304 -34.79 1.55 -13.87
N LYS A 305 -35.80 1.79 -14.70
CA LYS A 305 -36.85 0.81 -14.98
C LYS A 305 -36.75 0.38 -16.44
N THR A 306 -36.84 -0.95 -16.56
CA THR A 306 -37.32 -1.76 -17.69
C THR A 306 -36.48 -1.77 -18.97
N GLY A 307 -35.90 -2.94 -19.23
CA GLY A 307 -35.24 -3.31 -20.48
C GLY A 307 -34.94 -4.81 -20.52
N ASP A 308 -36.02 -5.58 -20.60
CA ASP A 308 -36.21 -6.96 -21.07
C ASP A 308 -35.35 -8.16 -20.63
N VAL A 309 -36.09 -9.25 -20.42
CA VAL A 309 -35.66 -10.58 -20.01
C VAL A 309 -35.47 -11.45 -21.25
N THR A 310 -34.31 -12.08 -21.40
CA THR A 310 -34.23 -13.41 -22.02
C THR A 310 -33.35 -14.32 -21.19
N GLU A 311 -33.89 -15.49 -20.86
CA GLU A 311 -33.36 -16.45 -19.91
C GLU A 311 -32.14 -17.21 -20.47
N GLY A 312 -31.09 -17.29 -19.65
CA GLY A 312 -30.02 -18.27 -19.77
C GLY A 312 -29.58 -18.69 -18.37
N LYS A 313 -29.85 -19.94 -17.98
CA LYS A 313 -29.42 -20.53 -16.72
C LYS A 313 -27.88 -20.55 -16.64
N GLY A 314 -27.33 -19.57 -15.96
CA GLY A 314 -25.94 -19.52 -15.53
C GLY A 314 -25.87 -18.91 -14.13
N THR A 315 -25.18 -19.57 -13.21
CA THR A 315 -24.88 -19.04 -11.88
C THR A 315 -24.30 -17.63 -12.00
N LYS A 316 -25.08 -16.60 -11.63
CA LYS A 316 -24.63 -15.21 -11.57
C LYS A 316 -23.51 -15.10 -10.53
N LYS A 317 -22.25 -15.21 -10.98
CA LYS A 317 -21.12 -14.59 -10.27
C LYS A 317 -21.45 -13.09 -10.21
N MET A 318 -21.68 -12.60 -8.99
CA MET A 318 -21.66 -11.16 -8.72
C MET A 318 -20.34 -10.60 -9.28
N SER A 319 -20.36 -9.46 -9.96
CA SER A 319 -19.13 -8.83 -10.42
C SER A 319 -18.19 -8.59 -9.24
N GLU A 320 -16.94 -9.03 -9.36
CA GLU A 320 -15.88 -8.94 -8.34
C GLU A 320 -15.66 -7.49 -7.84
N ALA A 321 -16.09 -6.48 -8.62
CA ALA A 321 -15.94 -5.07 -8.31
C ALA A 321 -17.00 -4.43 -7.37
N MET A 322 -18.01 -5.16 -6.87
CA MET A 322 -19.04 -4.59 -5.97
C MET A 322 -18.75 -4.72 -4.47
N ILE A 323 -17.58 -5.25 -4.08
CA ILE A 323 -17.32 -5.74 -2.71
C ILE A 323 -16.81 -4.65 -1.75
N ALA A 324 -16.64 -3.39 -2.14
CA ALA A 324 -16.67 -2.26 -1.19
C ALA A 324 -16.90 -0.94 -1.93
N ARG A 325 -18.05 -0.30 -1.73
CA ARG A 325 -18.26 1.09 -2.22
C ARG A 325 -17.57 2.12 -1.32
N SER A 326 -16.93 1.66 -0.26
CA SER A 326 -16.29 2.43 0.80
C SER A 326 -14.88 1.89 1.04
N CYS A 327 -13.94 2.77 1.40
CA CYS A 327 -12.61 2.37 1.88
C CYS A 327 -12.65 1.80 3.30
N ARG A 328 -13.84 1.46 3.82
CA ARG A 328 -14.06 0.93 5.15
C ARG A 328 -14.74 -0.44 5.12
N LEU A 329 -14.30 -1.31 6.02
CA LEU A 329 -15.01 -2.53 6.37
C LEU A 329 -15.62 -2.38 7.76
N ARG A 330 -16.69 -3.12 8.03
CA ARG A 330 -17.33 -3.16 9.35
C ARG A 330 -17.01 -4.45 10.06
N VAL A 331 -16.46 -4.36 11.27
CA VAL A 331 -16.34 -5.50 12.18
C VAL A 331 -17.46 -5.42 13.21
N HIS A 332 -18.28 -6.46 13.31
CA HIS A 332 -19.42 -6.50 14.23
C HIS A 332 -19.59 -7.87 14.88
N ARG A 333 -20.53 -7.99 15.82
CA ARG A 333 -20.65 -9.13 16.75
C ARG A 333 -19.38 -9.34 17.60
N ILE A 334 -18.65 -8.27 17.91
CA ILE A 334 -17.40 -8.32 18.67
C ILE A 334 -17.70 -8.67 20.14
N PRO A 335 -17.17 -9.77 20.70
CA PRO A 335 -17.35 -10.11 22.12
C PRO A 335 -16.60 -9.17 23.06
N LYS A 336 -17.13 -8.96 24.27
CA LYS A 336 -16.39 -8.28 25.35
C LYS A 336 -15.05 -8.98 25.59
N GLY A 337 -13.99 -8.19 25.75
CA GLY A 337 -12.62 -8.68 25.93
C GLY A 337 -11.76 -8.72 24.66
N VAL A 338 -12.30 -8.27 23.52
CA VAL A 338 -11.53 -7.94 22.30
C VAL A 338 -11.31 -6.43 22.26
N SER A 339 -10.08 -5.98 21.99
CA SER A 339 -9.74 -4.56 21.78
C SER A 339 -9.66 -4.19 20.30
N SER A 340 -9.59 -2.90 19.99
CA SER A 340 -9.31 -2.44 18.62
C SER A 340 -7.91 -2.87 18.13
N GLN A 341 -6.91 -2.93 19.03
CA GLN A 341 -5.58 -3.45 18.66
C GLN A 341 -5.61 -4.94 18.30
N ASP A 342 -6.45 -5.74 18.95
CA ASP A 342 -6.63 -7.15 18.60
C ASP A 342 -7.17 -7.31 17.17
N ILE A 343 -8.06 -6.41 16.75
CA ILE A 343 -8.64 -6.37 15.41
C ILE A 343 -7.58 -5.95 14.38
N GLU A 344 -6.84 -4.87 14.67
CA GLU A 344 -5.76 -4.38 13.81
C GLU A 344 -4.70 -5.48 13.57
N LYS A 345 -4.21 -6.08 14.65
CA LYS A 345 -3.28 -7.22 14.60
C LYS A 345 -3.85 -8.36 13.76
N TRP A 346 -5.13 -8.68 13.93
CA TRP A 346 -5.77 -9.73 13.14
C TRP A 346 -5.72 -9.44 11.63
N PHE A 347 -5.97 -8.20 11.19
CA PHE A 347 -5.87 -7.84 9.77
C PHE A 347 -4.44 -7.99 9.23
N ILE A 348 -3.45 -7.49 9.96
CA ILE A 348 -2.03 -7.59 9.58
C ILE A 348 -1.62 -9.07 9.39
N GLU A 349 -2.06 -9.94 10.29
CA GLU A 349 -1.68 -11.35 10.27
C GLU A 349 -2.47 -12.18 9.24
N ASN A 350 -3.77 -11.91 9.07
CA ASN A 350 -4.71 -12.81 8.40
C ASN A 350 -5.20 -12.31 7.03
N THR A 351 -4.79 -11.10 6.63
CA THR A 351 -5.12 -10.53 5.32
C THR A 351 -3.86 -10.15 4.56
N SER A 352 -4.04 -9.85 3.27
CA SER A 352 -2.97 -9.32 2.43
C SER A 352 -2.75 -7.82 2.66
N ILE A 353 -3.66 -7.13 3.36
CA ILE A 353 -3.73 -5.66 3.39
C ILE A 353 -3.80 -5.13 4.83
N ALA A 354 -2.83 -4.30 5.20
CA ALA A 354 -2.85 -3.60 6.48
C ALA A 354 -3.91 -2.47 6.49
N PRO A 355 -4.66 -2.30 7.59
CA PRO A 355 -5.58 -1.19 7.73
C PRO A 355 -4.80 0.11 8.02
N THR A 356 -5.31 1.24 7.52
CA THR A 356 -4.80 2.57 7.85
C THR A 356 -5.21 2.98 9.27
N ALA A 357 -6.43 2.60 9.69
CA ALA A 357 -6.93 2.88 11.03
C ALA A 357 -8.01 1.89 11.45
N VAL A 358 -8.05 1.56 12.74
CA VAL A 358 -9.13 0.81 13.38
C VAL A 358 -9.80 1.69 14.43
N GLU A 359 -11.09 1.96 14.26
CA GLU A 359 -11.85 2.76 15.22
C GLU A 359 -11.99 2.05 16.58
N LYS A 360 -12.15 2.83 17.65
CA LYS A 360 -12.51 2.28 18.97
C LYS A 360 -13.81 1.49 18.87
N ILE A 361 -13.88 0.37 19.58
CA ILE A 361 -15.08 -0.48 19.58
C ILE A 361 -16.22 0.25 20.28
N ALA A 362 -17.30 0.47 19.54
CA ALA A 362 -18.53 1.03 20.07
C ALA A 362 -19.36 -0.07 20.75
N TRP A 363 -19.80 0.19 21.98
CA TRP A 363 -20.66 -0.68 22.79
C TRP A 363 -21.98 0.01 23.07
N LEU A 364 -23.05 -0.40 22.38
CA LEU A 364 -24.38 0.17 22.61
C LEU A 364 -24.97 -0.36 23.93
N LYS A 365 -25.69 0.51 24.67
CA LYS A 365 -26.17 0.23 26.04
C LYS A 365 -27.00 -1.06 26.19
N ASN A 366 -27.68 -1.50 25.12
CA ASN A 366 -28.53 -2.69 25.12
C ASN A 366 -27.95 -3.86 24.31
N GLN A 367 -26.65 -3.83 23.97
CA GLN A 367 -26.01 -4.88 23.19
C GLN A 367 -24.85 -5.51 23.97
N ASN A 368 -24.77 -6.84 23.93
CA ASN A 368 -23.66 -7.61 24.50
C ASN A 368 -22.49 -7.79 23.52
N ARG A 369 -22.60 -7.20 22.31
CA ARG A 369 -21.59 -7.22 21.27
C ARG A 369 -21.25 -5.80 20.82
N GLY A 370 -19.99 -5.59 20.47
CA GLY A 370 -19.50 -4.33 19.92
C GLY A 370 -19.42 -4.34 18.40
N SER A 371 -19.18 -3.16 17.85
CA SER A 371 -18.80 -2.97 16.44
C SER A 371 -17.81 -1.82 16.28
N CYS A 372 -16.97 -1.88 15.26
CA CYS A 372 -16.13 -0.77 14.81
C CYS A 372 -16.00 -0.79 13.28
N ASN A 373 -15.56 0.34 12.72
CA ASN A 373 -15.13 0.39 11.33
C ASN A 373 -13.61 0.31 11.24
N VAL A 374 -13.15 -0.28 10.15
CA VAL A 374 -11.73 -0.44 9.81
C VAL A 374 -11.51 0.25 8.48
N THR A 375 -10.63 1.24 8.45
CA THR A 375 -10.37 2.10 7.29
C THR A 375 -9.09 1.66 6.58
N PHE A 376 -9.11 1.74 5.26
CA PHE A 376 -8.00 1.42 4.36
C PHE A 376 -7.70 2.60 3.44
N SER A 377 -6.52 2.61 2.83
CA SER A 377 -6.05 3.70 1.99
C SER A 377 -6.94 3.95 0.78
N THR A 378 -7.50 2.88 0.18
CA THR A 378 -8.45 2.99 -0.93
C THR A 378 -9.58 1.95 -0.85
N ASN A 379 -10.62 2.12 -1.67
CA ASN A 379 -11.69 1.13 -1.80
C ASN A 379 -11.16 -0.25 -2.26
N ALA A 380 -10.12 -0.27 -3.11
CA ALA A 380 -9.48 -1.51 -3.56
C ALA A 380 -8.77 -2.24 -2.40
N HIS A 381 -8.07 -1.51 -1.53
CA HIS A 381 -7.46 -2.07 -0.32
C HIS A 381 -8.52 -2.69 0.59
N ALA A 382 -9.66 -2.03 0.80
CA ALA A 382 -10.75 -2.56 1.61
C ALA A 382 -11.36 -3.84 1.01
N ALA A 383 -11.63 -3.84 -0.31
CA ALA A 383 -12.16 -5.01 -1.00
C ALA A 383 -11.20 -6.22 -0.87
N LEU A 384 -9.91 -5.99 -1.09
CA LEU A 384 -8.91 -7.04 -1.01
C LEU A 384 -8.61 -7.53 0.41
N ALA A 385 -8.65 -6.64 1.40
CA ALA A 385 -8.61 -7.02 2.81
C ALA A 385 -9.78 -7.96 3.13
N PHE A 386 -10.98 -7.65 2.63
CA PHE A 386 -12.13 -8.51 2.77
C PHE A 386 -11.97 -9.84 2.02
N GLU A 387 -11.43 -9.85 0.79
CA GLU A 387 -11.26 -11.07 -0.01
C GLU A 387 -10.19 -12.01 0.54
N SER A 388 -9.04 -11.46 0.92
CA SER A 388 -7.92 -12.20 1.51
C SER A 388 -8.18 -12.63 2.96
N ALA A 389 -9.19 -12.06 3.63
CA ALA A 389 -9.61 -12.51 4.95
C ALA A 389 -10.08 -13.97 4.95
N HIS A 390 -9.42 -14.78 5.79
CA HIS A 390 -9.77 -16.18 6.00
C HIS A 390 -10.69 -16.36 7.21
N GLY A 391 -11.66 -17.26 7.07
CA GLY A 391 -12.49 -17.67 8.21
C GLY A 391 -11.76 -18.59 9.20
N PRO A 392 -12.40 -18.97 10.32
CA PRO A 392 -11.80 -19.85 11.32
C PRO A 392 -11.28 -21.15 10.67
N ASN A 393 -10.04 -21.54 11.00
CA ASN A 393 -9.38 -22.74 10.47
C ASN A 393 -9.16 -22.72 8.94
N GLY A 394 -9.08 -21.54 8.32
CA GLY A 394 -8.83 -21.38 6.88
C GLY A 394 -10.04 -21.64 5.98
N LYS A 395 -11.22 -21.95 6.56
CA LYS A 395 -12.47 -22.13 5.81
C LYS A 395 -13.26 -20.82 5.78
N THR A 396 -13.40 -20.26 4.59
CA THR A 396 -14.11 -18.98 4.38
C THR A 396 -15.50 -19.23 3.80
N LYS A 397 -16.55 -18.87 4.56
CA LYS A 397 -17.93 -18.82 4.05
C LYS A 397 -18.36 -17.36 3.94
N ILE A 398 -18.70 -16.94 2.73
CA ILE A 398 -19.31 -15.63 2.47
C ILE A 398 -20.83 -15.78 2.62
N THR A 399 -21.41 -14.95 3.47
CA THR A 399 -22.85 -14.81 3.70
C THR A 399 -23.28 -13.39 3.33
N LYS A 400 -24.59 -13.13 3.26
CA LYS A 400 -25.11 -11.78 3.08
C LYS A 400 -25.72 -11.29 4.39
N ASP A 401 -25.55 -10.00 4.69
CA ASP A 401 -26.27 -9.35 5.79
C ASP A 401 -27.74 -9.09 5.43
N SER A 402 -28.48 -8.46 6.34
CA SER A 402 -29.91 -8.15 6.17
C SER A 402 -30.22 -7.21 5.02
N ILE A 403 -29.23 -6.48 4.50
CA ILE A 403 -29.36 -5.56 3.36
C ILE A 403 -28.62 -6.07 2.12
N GLY A 404 -28.23 -7.35 2.11
CA GLY A 404 -27.66 -8.04 0.96
C GLY A 404 -26.16 -7.87 0.76
N ARG A 405 -25.43 -7.21 1.68
CA ARG A 405 -23.99 -6.98 1.58
C ARG A 405 -23.19 -8.21 2.01
N PRO A 406 -22.06 -8.50 1.35
CA PRO A 406 -21.25 -9.67 1.70
C PRO A 406 -20.61 -9.54 3.08
N GLN A 407 -20.56 -10.65 3.79
CA GLN A 407 -20.02 -10.79 5.14
C GLN A 407 -19.31 -12.13 5.31
N LYS A 408 -18.14 -12.12 5.96
CA LYS A 408 -17.39 -13.30 6.40
C LYS A 408 -17.48 -13.44 7.93
N THR A 409 -17.40 -14.68 8.39
CA THR A 409 -17.16 -14.97 9.81
C THR A 409 -15.68 -15.19 10.04
N ILE A 410 -15.11 -14.53 11.04
CA ILE A 410 -13.68 -14.58 11.39
C ILE A 410 -13.50 -14.99 12.86
N ALA A 411 -12.26 -15.36 13.22
CA ALA A 411 -11.86 -15.65 14.60
C ALA A 411 -10.69 -14.75 14.99
N ILE A 412 -10.85 -14.01 16.09
CA ILE A 412 -9.85 -13.05 16.59
C ILE A 412 -9.24 -13.60 17.87
N VAL A 413 -7.91 -13.56 17.97
CA VAL A 413 -7.20 -13.94 19.21
C VAL A 413 -6.83 -12.67 19.95
N SER A 414 -7.34 -12.49 21.17
CA SER A 414 -7.01 -11.30 21.97
C SER A 414 -5.58 -11.31 22.48
N TYR A 415 -5.11 -10.16 22.97
CA TYR A 415 -3.81 -10.02 23.62
C TYR A 415 -3.59 -11.01 24.78
N MET A 416 -4.65 -11.44 25.46
CA MET A 416 -4.62 -12.48 26.51
C MET A 416 -4.54 -13.92 25.97
N GLY A 417 -4.41 -14.10 24.65
CA GLY A 417 -4.38 -15.42 24.00
C GLY A 417 -5.74 -16.10 23.86
N LYS A 418 -6.84 -15.44 24.26
CA LYS A 418 -8.19 -16.01 24.16
C LYS A 418 -8.73 -15.88 22.73
N THR A 419 -9.16 -16.99 22.14
CA THR A 419 -9.75 -17.00 20.80
C THR A 419 -11.26 -16.73 20.85
N TYR A 420 -11.69 -15.69 20.15
CA TYR A 420 -13.08 -15.29 19.97
C TYR A 420 -13.56 -15.65 18.57
N LYS A 421 -14.44 -16.66 18.48
CA LYS A 421 -15.06 -17.10 17.23
C LYS A 421 -16.35 -16.31 16.96
N ASN A 422 -16.86 -16.39 15.74
CA ASN A 422 -18.14 -15.81 15.30
C ASN A 422 -18.19 -14.27 15.22
N VAL A 423 -17.03 -13.62 15.12
CA VAL A 423 -16.94 -12.20 14.77
C VAL A 423 -17.29 -12.03 13.29
N ALA A 424 -18.06 -11.00 12.96
CA ALA A 424 -18.46 -10.72 11.60
C ALA A 424 -17.57 -9.63 10.99
N LEU A 425 -17.05 -9.90 9.80
CA LEU A 425 -16.42 -8.92 8.93
C LEU A 425 -17.37 -8.67 7.76
N GLY A 426 -17.83 -7.44 7.59
CA GLY A 426 -18.79 -7.05 6.56
C GLY A 426 -18.29 -5.90 5.71
N VAL A 427 -18.81 -5.83 4.50
CA VAL A 427 -18.59 -4.73 3.56
C VAL A 427 -19.55 -3.58 3.85
N LEU A 428 -19.08 -2.33 3.71
CA LEU A 428 -19.88 -1.12 3.89
C LEU A 428 -20.39 -0.49 2.59
#